data_AF-A0A259MA90-F1
#
_entry.id   AF-A0A259MA90-F1
#
_cell.length_a   1.000
_cell.length_b   1.000
_cell.length_c   1.000
_cell.angle_alpha   90.00
_cell.angle_beta   90.00
_cell.angle_gamma   90.00
#
_symmetry.space_group_name_H-M   'P 1'
#
loop_
_entity.id
_entity.type
_entity.pdbx_description
1 polymer ?
#
loop_
_entity_poly.entity_id
_entity_poly.type
_entity_poly.pdbx_seq_one_letter_code
_entity_poly.pdbx_strand_id
1 'polypeptide(L)' 'MPGAAEADRRAFASAGIAPKDADIAEIYDCFSISCLLQFEGIGLCRKGEGAHRFRGALRCRRAAIHSHNAK' A
#
# COMPACT_ATOMS: atom_id res chain seq x y z
N MET A 1 8.20 -6.70 3.69
CA MET A 1 8.13 -7.97 2.92
C MET A 1 9.02 -7.86 1.69
N PRO A 2 10.20 -8.50 1.66
CA PRO A 2 11.16 -8.34 0.57
C PRO A 2 10.64 -8.89 -0.78
N GLY A 3 9.94 -10.04 -0.78
CA GLY A 3 9.35 -10.60 -2.00
C GLY A 3 8.26 -9.71 -2.62
N ALA A 4 7.39 -9.14 -1.77
CA ALA A 4 6.36 -8.21 -2.24
C ALA A 4 6.95 -6.90 -2.77
N ALA A 5 7.91 -6.30 -2.05
CA ALA A 5 8.56 -5.06 -2.50
C ALA A 5 9.28 -5.22 -3.86
N GLU A 6 9.81 -6.40 -4.17
CA GLU A 6 10.38 -6.69 -5.49
C GLU A 6 9.29 -6.82 -6.56
N ALA A 7 8.20 -7.53 -6.28
CA ALA A 7 7.07 -7.64 -7.18
C ALA A 7 6.45 -6.27 -7.48
N ASP A 8 6.28 -5.43 -6.47
CA ASP A 8 5.74 -4.08 -6.58
C ASP A 8 6.63 -3.23 -7.49
N ARG A 9 7.95 -3.21 -7.25
CA ARG A 9 8.89 -2.46 -8.09
C ARG A 9 8.82 -2.90 -9.56
N ARG A 10 8.74 -4.21 -9.82
CA ARG A 10 8.60 -4.73 -11.18
C ARG A 10 7.25 -4.34 -11.81
N ALA A 11 6.17 -4.38 -11.05
CA ALA A 11 4.83 -4.01 -11.52
C ALA A 11 4.76 -2.53 -11.88
N PHE A 12 5.21 -1.64 -11.00
CA PHE A 12 5.26 -0.20 -11.25
C PHE A 12 6.21 0.16 -12.41
N ALA A 13 7.37 -0.50 -12.51
CA ALA A 13 8.27 -0.33 -13.64
C ALA A 13 7.64 -0.76 -14.96
N SER A 14 6.91 -1.88 -14.97
CA SER A 14 6.22 -2.38 -16.17
C SER A 14 5.05 -1.47 -16.59
N ALA A 15 4.37 -0.87 -15.61
CA ALA A 15 3.28 0.07 -15.84
C ALA A 15 3.75 1.50 -16.19
N GLY A 16 5.04 1.82 -15.97
CA GLY A 16 5.59 3.16 -16.22
C GLY A 16 5.04 4.25 -15.28
N ILE A 17 4.48 3.86 -14.13
CA ILE A 17 3.90 4.79 -13.14
C ILE A 17 4.60 4.64 -11.79
N ALA A 18 4.60 5.70 -10.98
CA ALA A 18 5.08 5.62 -9.61
C ALA A 18 3.94 5.21 -8.65
N PRO A 19 4.24 4.62 -7.47
CA PRO A 19 3.23 4.28 -6.47
C PRO A 19 2.31 5.45 -6.07
N LYS A 20 2.84 6.67 -6.09
CA LYS A 20 2.10 7.91 -5.81
C LYS A 20 1.07 8.31 -6.88
N ASP A 21 1.18 7.72 -8.08
CA ASP A 21 0.28 7.96 -9.21
C ASP A 21 -0.92 6.99 -9.16
N ALA A 22 -0.90 6.01 -8.24
CA ALA A 22 -2.02 5.09 -8.05
C ALA A 22 -3.21 5.78 -7.38
N ASP A 23 -4.35 5.70 -8.06
CA ASP A 23 -5.64 6.21 -7.57
C ASP A 23 -6.40 5.22 -6.71
N ILE A 24 -6.02 3.94 -6.63
CA ILE A 24 -6.61 2.95 -5.72
C ILE A 24 -5.48 1.99 -5.32
N ALA A 25 -5.48 1.56 -4.05
CA ALA A 25 -4.61 0.49 -3.60
C ALA A 25 -5.44 -0.57 -2.89
N GLU A 26 -5.51 -1.75 -3.50
CA GLU A 26 -6.06 -2.94 -2.86
C GLU A 26 -4.90 -3.72 -2.24
N ILE A 27 -4.96 -3.91 -0.92
CA ILE A 27 -3.86 -4.51 -0.16
C ILE A 27 -4.35 -5.81 0.45
N TYR A 28 -3.53 -6.86 0.32
CA TYR A 28 -3.83 -8.16 0.88
C TYR A 28 -3.71 -8.14 2.42
N ASP A 29 -4.79 -8.46 3.11
CA ASP A 29 -5.00 -8.16 4.53
C ASP A 29 -5.35 -9.40 5.37
N CYS A 30 -4.70 -10.53 5.12
CA CYS A 30 -4.89 -11.74 5.95
C CYS A 30 -4.59 -11.55 7.44
N PHE A 31 -3.77 -10.54 7.78
CA PHE A 31 -3.55 -10.05 9.14
C PHE A 31 -3.46 -8.53 9.12
N SER A 32 -3.91 -7.87 10.19
CA SER A 32 -3.89 -6.41 10.29
C SER A 32 -2.50 -5.80 10.08
N ILE A 33 -1.45 -6.50 10.53
CA ILE A 33 -0.05 -6.05 10.34
C ILE A 33 0.42 -6.18 8.89
N SER A 34 -0.08 -7.17 8.14
CA SER A 34 0.32 -7.40 6.74
C SER A 34 -0.04 -6.22 5.85
N CYS A 35 -1.19 -5.59 6.13
CA CYS A 35 -1.64 -4.41 5.40
C CYS A 35 -0.66 -3.24 5.58
N LEU A 36 -0.24 -2.96 6.81
CA LEU A 36 0.74 -1.91 7.13
C LEU A 36 2.12 -2.16 6.50
N LEU A 37 2.61 -3.40 6.57
CA LEU A 37 3.92 -3.78 6.03
C LEU A 37 3.99 -3.69 4.50
N GLN A 38 2.90 -4.03 3.81
CA GLN A 38 2.80 -3.88 2.35
C GLN A 38 2.65 -2.41 1.97
N PHE A 39 1.82 -1.67 2.71
CA PHE A 39 1.61 -0.25 2.48
C PHE A 39 2.91 0.57 2.58
N GLU A 40 3.74 0.28 3.58
CA GLU A 40 5.08 0.86 3.73
C GLU A 40 6.07 0.32 2.68
N GLY A 41 5.96 -0.96 2.32
CA GLY A 41 6.83 -1.62 1.34
C GLY A 41 6.67 -1.08 -0.09
N ILE A 42 5.44 -0.75 -0.48
CA ILE A 42 5.08 -0.15 -1.78
C ILE A 42 5.57 1.31 -1.86
N GLY A 43 5.87 1.94 -0.72
CA GLY A 43 6.33 3.33 -0.67
C GLY A 43 5.20 4.37 -0.65
N LEU A 44 3.97 3.96 -0.30
CA LEU A 44 2.83 4.88 -0.10
C LEU A 44 2.97 5.69 1.19
N CYS A 45 3.71 5.17 2.17
CA CYS A 45 4.15 5.92 3.35
C CYS A 45 5.56 5.50 3.77
N ARG A 46 6.16 6.30 4.67
CA ARG A 46 7.45 5.93 5.26
C ARG A 46 7.25 4.78 6.24
N LYS A 47 8.30 3.98 6.40
CA LYS A 47 8.33 2.89 7.38
C LYS A 47 8.00 3.41 8.78
N GLY A 48 7.04 2.79 9.46
CA GLY A 48 6.52 3.21 10.77
C GLY A 48 5.40 4.25 10.74
N GLU A 49 5.10 4.87 9.59
CA GLU A 49 3.96 5.80 9.47
C GLU A 49 2.64 5.09 9.13
N GLY A 50 2.68 3.80 8.76
CA GLY A 50 1.51 3.08 8.27
C GLY A 50 0.33 3.11 9.26
N ALA A 51 0.58 2.85 10.53
CA ALA A 51 -0.47 2.83 11.56
C ALA A 51 -1.14 4.20 11.76
N HIS A 52 -0.35 5.28 11.70
CA HIS A 52 -0.87 6.65 11.83
C HIS A 52 -1.73 7.03 10.62
N ARG A 53 -1.27 6.64 9.43
CA ARG A 53 -1.94 6.84 8.15
C ARG A 53 -3.28 6.09 8.07
N PHE A 54 -3.35 4.86 8.58
CA PHE A 54 -4.58 4.07 8.62
C PHE A 54 -5.65 4.61 9.58
N ARG A 55 -5.26 5.18 10.72
CA ARG A 55 -6.22 5.75 11.71
C ARG A 55 -6.98 6.98 11.19
N GLY A 56 -6.44 7.70 10.20
CA GLY A 56 -6.94 9.00 9.76
C GLY A 56 -7.89 9.00 8.56
N ALA A 57 -8.34 7.83 8.08
CA ALA A 57 -8.96 7.64 6.75
C ALA A 57 -8.02 8.12 5.64
N LEU A 58 -7.13 7.21 5.19
CA LEU A 58 -6.11 7.61 4.25
C LEU A 58 -6.67 7.86 2.86
N ARG A 59 -6.48 9.10 2.38
CA ARG A 59 -6.59 9.46 0.97
C ARG A 59 -5.18 9.53 0.37
N CYS A 60 -4.86 8.65 -0.58
CA CYS A 60 -3.85 9.06 -1.58
C CYS A 60 -4.50 10.15 -2.45
N ARG A 61 -3.74 10.93 -3.24
CA ARG A 61 -4.25 12.15 -3.91
C ARG A 61 -5.59 11.98 -4.64
N ARG A 62 -5.94 10.76 -5.05
CA ARG A 62 -7.27 10.34 -5.52
C ARG A 62 -7.74 8.97 -5.00
N ALA A 63 -7.05 8.36 -4.00
CA ALA A 63 -7.28 6.96 -3.63
C ALA A 63 -7.97 6.68 -2.31
N ALA A 64 -8.96 5.78 -2.39
CA ALA A 64 -9.42 4.96 -1.29
C ALA A 64 -8.62 3.66 -1.25
N ILE A 65 -8.13 3.29 -0.08
CA ILE A 65 -7.55 1.96 0.15
C ILE A 65 -8.70 1.02 0.47
N HIS A 66 -8.87 -0.02 -0.34
CA HIS A 66 -9.88 -1.06 -0.06
C HIS A 66 -9.17 -2.30 0.45
N SER A 67 -9.55 -2.74 1.65
CA SER A 67 -9.03 -3.93 2.31
C SER A 67 -9.98 -5.07 1.99
N HIS A 68 -9.53 -6.08 1.25
CA HIS A 68 -10.43 -7.10 0.70
C HIS A 68 -10.97 -8.08 1.75
N ASN A 69 -10.44 -8.07 2.97
CA ASN A 69 -10.80 -8.98 4.05
C ASN A 69 -10.95 -8.26 5.42
N ALA A 70 -11.32 -6.98 5.40
CA ALA A 70 -11.70 -6.25 6.60
C ALA A 70 -13.03 -6.79 7.15
N LYS A 71 -12.95 -7.89 7.91
CA LYS A 71 -13.95 -8.28 8.91
C LYS A 71 -13.56 -7.70 10.27
#